data_AF-A0A841DRZ0-F1
#
_entry.id   AF-A0A841DRZ0-F1
#
_cell.length_a   1.000
_cell.length_b   1.000
_cell.length_c   1.000
_cell.angle_alpha   90.00
_cell.angle_beta   90.00
_cell.angle_gamma   90.00
#
_symmetry.space_group_name_H-M   'P 1'
#
loop_
_entity.id
_entity.type
_entity.pdbx_description
1 polymer ?
#
loop_
_entity_poly.entity_id
_entity_poly.type
_entity_poly.pdbx_seq_one_letter_code
_entity_poly.pdbx_strand_id
1 'polypeptide(L)'
;MTAELAIVLPMLLSLLLLGVWAIGLVILNLQCIDAARDVARAVARGESPDEAQAIGQRAIPGGTVAIARDGSDVRVTVSAAPRRTPPLIGRLFAPRLTATAVLQVEPEIQ
;
A
#
# COMPACT_ATOMS: atom_id res chain seq x y z
N MET A 1 16.83 -5.45 43.14
CA MET A 1 16.19 -6.22 42.05
C MET A 1 15.03 -5.44 41.40
N THR A 2 15.17 -4.13 41.17
CA THR A 2 14.13 -3.29 40.51
C THR A 2 14.65 -2.62 39.23
N ALA A 3 15.99 -2.51 39.10
CA ALA A 3 16.64 -1.97 37.91
C ALA A 3 16.38 -2.80 36.64
N GLU A 4 16.25 -4.12 36.77
CA GLU A 4 16.00 -5.01 35.63
C GLU A 4 14.61 -4.75 35.02
N LEU A 5 13.58 -4.68 35.86
CA LEU A 5 12.22 -4.33 35.43
C LEU A 5 12.12 -2.91 34.85
N ALA A 6 12.93 -1.97 35.33
CA ALA A 6 12.96 -0.60 34.81
C ALA A 6 13.43 -0.51 33.35
N ILE A 7 14.20 -1.50 32.87
CA ILE A 7 14.68 -1.58 31.49
C ILE A 7 13.83 -2.52 30.65
N VAL A 8 13.43 -3.67 31.22
CA VAL A 8 12.64 -4.68 30.50
C VAL A 8 11.27 -4.13 30.09
N LEU A 9 10.59 -3.38 30.97
CA LEU A 9 9.25 -2.86 30.68
C LEU A 9 9.22 -1.89 29.47
N PRO A 10 10.06 -0.84 29.40
CA PRO A 10 10.08 0.05 28.23
C PRO A 10 10.57 -0.66 26.95
N MET A 11 11.45 -1.64 27.07
CA MET A 11 11.90 -2.44 25.92
C MET A 11 10.75 -3.26 25.32
N LEU A 12 9.98 -3.96 26.15
CA LEU A 12 8.80 -4.72 25.70
C LEU A 12 7.72 -3.81 25.11
N LEU A 13 7.46 -2.66 25.74
CA LEU A 13 6.50 -1.69 25.22
C LEU A 13 6.93 -1.15 23.85
N SER A 14 8.22 -0.85 23.69
CA SER A 14 8.78 -0.39 22.41
C SER A 14 8.66 -1.46 21.33
N LEU A 15 8.93 -2.72 21.66
CA LEU A 15 8.78 -3.84 20.73
C LEU A 15 7.33 -4.04 20.32
N LEU A 16 6.38 -3.94 21.26
CA LEU A 16 4.95 -4.05 20.98
C LEU A 16 4.48 -2.90 20.08
N LEU A 17 4.87 -1.67 20.39
CA LEU A 17 4.54 -0.49 19.57
C LEU A 17 5.11 -0.62 18.16
N LEU A 18 6.34 -1.10 18.02
CA LEU A 18 6.97 -1.37 16.74
C LEU A 18 6.22 -2.47 15.97
N GLY A 19 5.81 -3.54 16.65
CA GLY A 19 5.02 -4.63 16.07
C GLY A 19 3.66 -4.15 15.56
N VAL A 20 2.92 -3.39 16.37
CA VAL A 20 1.62 -2.81 15.97
C VAL A 20 1.79 -1.86 14.78
N TRP A 21 2.85 -1.05 14.78
CA TRP A 21 3.15 -0.18 13.65
C TRP A 21 3.48 -0.97 12.37
N ALA A 22 4.31 -2.00 12.48
CA ALA A 22 4.65 -2.88 11.36
C ALA A 22 3.42 -3.60 10.79
N ILE A 23 2.51 -4.07 11.65
CA ILE A 23 1.23 -4.65 11.21
C ILE A 23 0.41 -3.62 10.42
N GLY A 24 0.38 -2.35 10.85
CA GLY A 24 -0.26 -1.28 10.10
C GLY A 24 0.32 -1.07 8.70
N LEU A 25 1.64 -1.21 8.54
CA LEU A 25 2.30 -1.16 7.23
C LEU A 25 1.89 -2.33 6.33
N VAL A 26 1.80 -3.54 6.88
CA VAL A 26 1.35 -4.73 6.15
C VAL A 26 -0.10 -4.58 5.70
N ILE A 27 -0.98 -4.09 6.59
CA ILE A 27 -2.38 -3.82 6.27
C ILE A 27 -2.50 -2.77 5.15
N LEU A 28 -1.67 -1.73 5.15
CA LEU A 28 -1.63 -0.76 4.06
C LEU A 28 -1.17 -1.39 2.74
N ASN A 29 -0.16 -2.27 2.79
CA ASN A 29 0.32 -2.97 1.61
C ASN A 29 -0.76 -3.88 1.00
N LEU A 30 -1.48 -4.64 1.84
CA LEU A 30 -2.60 -5.48 1.42
C LEU A 30 -3.71 -4.65 0.76
N GLN A 31 -4.11 -3.53 1.38
CA GLN A 31 -5.10 -2.62 0.78
C GLN A 31 -4.66 -2.10 -0.59
N CYS A 32 -3.37 -1.84 -0.80
CA CYS A 32 -2.86 -1.41 -2.11
C CYS A 32 -2.94 -2.53 -3.15
N ILE A 33 -2.66 -3.78 -2.75
CA ILE A 33 -2.80 -4.95 -3.62
C ILE A 33 -4.27 -5.16 -4.00
N ASP A 34 -5.18 -5.07 -3.03
CA ASP A 34 -6.62 -5.23 -3.24
C ASP A 34 -7.16 -4.13 -4.16
N ALA A 35 -6.79 -2.87 -3.90
CA ALA A 35 -7.17 -1.74 -4.76
C ALA A 35 -6.65 -1.91 -6.19
N ALA A 36 -5.39 -2.33 -6.36
CA ALA A 36 -4.84 -2.55 -7.69
C ALA A 36 -5.55 -3.70 -8.42
N ARG A 37 -5.96 -4.74 -7.68
CA ARG A 37 -6.73 -5.87 -8.23
C ARG A 37 -8.13 -5.44 -8.67
N ASP A 38 -8.79 -4.57 -7.92
CA ASP A 38 -10.10 -4.04 -8.28
C ASP A 38 -10.03 -3.11 -9.50
N VAL A 39 -9.02 -2.25 -9.58
CA VAL A 39 -8.76 -1.42 -10.76
C VAL A 39 -8.45 -2.27 -11.99
N ALA A 40 -7.65 -3.33 -11.84
CA ALA A 40 -7.32 -4.19 -12.97
C ALA A 40 -8.54 -5.00 -13.46
N ARG A 41 -9.43 -5.41 -12.54
CA ARG A 41 -10.74 -5.99 -12.91
C ARG A 41 -11.62 -4.98 -13.65
N ALA A 42 -11.66 -3.73 -13.21
CA ALA A 42 -12.39 -2.67 -13.93
C ALA A 42 -11.86 -2.49 -15.35
N VAL A 43 -10.53 -2.43 -15.53
CA VAL A 43 -9.91 -2.33 -16.86
C VAL A 43 -10.22 -3.57 -17.72
N ALA A 44 -10.21 -4.78 -17.15
CA ALA A 44 -10.55 -6.01 -17.86
C ALA A 44 -12.03 -6.04 -18.32
N ARG A 45 -12.93 -5.30 -17.64
CA ARG A 45 -14.33 -5.11 -18.10
C ARG A 45 -14.46 -4.11 -19.25
N GLY A 46 -13.37 -3.47 -19.67
CA GLY A 46 -13.39 -2.41 -20.66
C GLY A 46 -13.82 -1.05 -20.12
N GLU A 47 -13.78 -0.84 -18.80
CA GLU A 47 -14.03 0.49 -18.22
C GLU A 47 -12.98 1.49 -18.69
N SER A 48 -13.38 2.76 -18.78
CA SER A 48 -12.48 3.84 -19.16
C SER A 48 -11.36 4.02 -18.12
N PRO A 49 -10.17 4.48 -18.52
CA PRO A 49 -9.05 4.66 -17.59
C PRO A 49 -9.38 5.65 -16.46
N ASP A 50 -10.23 6.65 -16.73
CA ASP A 50 -10.68 7.62 -15.73
C ASP A 50 -11.61 6.99 -14.67
N GLU A 51 -12.54 6.11 -15.08
CA GLU A 51 -13.39 5.36 -14.16
C GLU A 51 -12.59 4.38 -13.31
N ALA A 52 -11.68 3.64 -13.95
CA ALA A 52 -10.78 2.72 -13.26
C ALA A 52 -9.90 3.47 -12.23
N GLN A 53 -9.41 4.66 -12.58
CA GLN A 53 -8.65 5.49 -11.64
C GLN A 53 -9.53 6.00 -10.48
N ALA A 54 -10.77 6.40 -10.75
CA ALA A 54 -11.71 6.84 -9.72
C ALA A 54 -12.06 5.71 -8.72
N ILE A 55 -12.16 4.46 -9.19
CA ILE A 55 -12.35 3.28 -8.33
C ILE A 55 -11.13 3.10 -7.41
N GLY A 56 -9.92 3.16 -7.95
CA GLY A 56 -8.69 3.04 -7.16
C GLY A 56 -8.53 4.16 -6.13
N GLN A 57 -8.88 5.40 -6.48
CA GLN A 57 -8.85 6.54 -5.56
C GLN A 57 -9.87 6.43 -4.43
N ARG A 58 -11.05 5.84 -4.68
CA ARG A 58 -12.02 5.54 -3.63
C ARG A 58 -11.54 4.45 -2.69
N ALA A 59 -10.87 3.43 -3.21
CA ALA A 59 -10.32 2.34 -2.42
C ALA A 59 -9.21 2.84 -1.47
N ILE A 60 -8.33 3.74 -1.94
CA ILE A 60 -7.27 4.34 -1.11
C ILE A 60 -7.31 5.87 -1.18
N PRO A 61 -8.01 6.53 -0.24
CA PRO A 61 -8.09 7.99 -0.19
C PRO A 61 -6.73 8.60 0.18
N GLY A 62 -6.12 9.31 -0.77
CA GLY A 62 -4.79 9.93 -0.64
C GLY A 62 -3.64 9.09 -1.19
N GLY A 63 -3.94 7.93 -1.80
CA GLY A 63 -2.99 7.18 -2.61
C GLY A 63 -2.91 7.71 -4.04
N THR A 64 -1.79 7.47 -4.71
CA THR A 64 -1.60 7.77 -6.14
C THR A 64 -1.77 6.49 -6.94
N VAL A 65 -2.73 6.48 -7.85
CA VAL A 65 -3.01 5.38 -8.78
C VAL A 65 -2.52 5.78 -10.16
N ALA A 66 -1.60 4.99 -10.72
CA ALA A 66 -1.04 5.15 -12.05
C ALA A 66 -1.35 3.91 -12.90
N ILE A 67 -1.97 4.11 -14.06
CA ILE A 67 -2.30 3.06 -15.00
C ILE A 67 -1.40 3.28 -16.22
N ALA A 68 -0.55 2.30 -16.54
CA ALA A 68 0.30 2.31 -17.72
C ALA A 68 -0.06 1.10 -18.59
N ARG A 69 -0.44 1.35 -19.84
CA ARG A 69 -0.72 0.30 -20.83
C ARG A 69 0.51 0.16 -21.74
N ASP A 70 1.06 -1.03 -21.81
CA ASP A 70 2.24 -1.39 -22.61
C ASP A 70 1.90 -2.57 -23.52
N GLY A 71 1.55 -2.28 -24.77
CA GLY A 71 1.09 -3.30 -25.72
C GLY A 71 -0.15 -4.05 -25.22
N SER A 72 0.02 -5.35 -24.98
CA SER A 72 -1.01 -6.22 -24.38
C SER A 72 -1.07 -6.14 -22.86
N ASP A 73 -0.07 -5.58 -22.17
CA ASP A 73 -0.05 -5.56 -20.70
C ASP A 73 -0.59 -4.25 -20.13
N VAL A 74 -1.37 -4.32 -19.03
CA VAL A 74 -1.81 -3.14 -18.28
C VAL A 74 -1.25 -3.18 -16.87
N ARG A 75 -0.22 -2.36 -16.63
CA ARG A 75 0.39 -2.18 -15.33
C ARG A 75 -0.39 -1.16 -14.50
N VAL A 76 -0.91 -1.59 -13.34
CA VAL A 76 -1.63 -0.73 -12.40
C VAL A 76 -0.82 -0.56 -11.12
N THR A 77 -0.19 0.60 -10.96
CA THR A 77 0.60 0.92 -9.78
C THR A 77 -0.23 1.75 -8.79
N VAL A 78 -0.37 1.25 -7.56
CA VAL A 78 -1.09 1.95 -6.48
C VAL A 78 -0.14 2.22 -5.32
N SER A 79 0.19 3.49 -5.11
CA SER A 79 1.12 3.92 -4.06
C SER A 79 0.37 4.67 -2.96
N ALA A 80 0.71 4.42 -1.69
CA ALA A 80 0.04 5.04 -0.55
C ALA A 80 1.00 5.30 0.60
N ALA A 81 0.95 6.50 1.18
CA ALA A 81 1.78 6.85 2.33
C ALA A 81 1.01 6.62 3.64
N PRO A 82 1.63 6.05 4.69
CA PRO A 82 1.02 5.95 6.01
C PRO A 82 0.66 7.33 6.56
N ARG A 83 -0.61 7.57 6.91
CA ARG A 83 -1.07 8.86 7.50
C ARG A 83 -0.56 9.10 8.92
N ARG A 84 -0.22 8.04 9.67
CA ARG A 84 0.26 8.12 11.06
C ARG A 84 1.63 7.46 11.16
N THR A 85 2.68 8.25 10.95
CA THR A 85 4.04 7.84 11.26
C THR A 85 4.43 8.43 12.62
N PRO A 86 4.95 7.65 13.57
CA PRO A 86 5.43 8.18 14.85
C PRO A 86 6.49 9.27 14.60
N PRO A 87 6.44 10.42 15.28
CA PRO A 87 7.28 11.57 14.96
C PRO A 87 8.79 11.29 15.07
N LEU A 88 9.18 10.39 15.97
CA LEU A 88 10.57 9.94 16.13
C LEU A 88 11.02 9.05 14.95
N ILE A 89 10.14 8.19 14.45
CA ILE A 89 10.45 7.27 13.35
C ILE A 89 10.35 8.02 12.02
N GLY A 90 9.29 8.79 11.77
CA GLY A 90 9.07 9.51 10.51
C GLY A 90 10.14 10.54 10.16
N ARG A 91 10.90 11.01 11.16
CA ARG A 91 12.00 11.97 10.98
C ARG A 91 13.35 11.29 10.72
N LEU A 92 13.53 10.04 11.14
CA LEU A 92 14.74 9.24 10.86
C LEU A 92 14.58 8.35 9.62
N PHE A 93 13.39 7.76 9.49
CA PHE A 93 13.00 6.87 8.42
C PHE A 93 11.64 7.37 7.93
N ALA A 94 11.62 7.99 6.75
CA ALA A 94 10.38 8.28 6.04
C ALA A 94 10.11 7.13 5.06
N PRO A 95 9.59 5.96 5.50
CA PRO A 95 9.28 4.90 4.56
C PRO A 95 8.12 5.36 3.69
N ARG A 96 8.41 5.77 2.45
CA ARG A 96 7.40 5.78 1.41
C ARG A 96 7.12 4.34 1.05
N LEU A 97 6.05 3.77 1.59
CA LEU A 97 5.60 2.47 1.17
C LEU A 97 4.98 2.60 -0.22
N THR A 98 5.64 2.00 -1.20
CA THR A 98 5.13 1.89 -2.57
C THR A 98 4.76 0.44 -2.77
N ALA A 99 3.47 0.15 -2.90
CA ALA A 99 3.03 -1.14 -3.39
C ALA A 99 2.87 -1.05 -4.91
N THR A 100 3.22 -2.11 -5.62
CA THR A 100 3.05 -2.19 -7.08
C THR A 100 2.34 -3.50 -7.34
N ALA A 101 1.27 -3.47 -8.13
CA ALA A 101 0.68 -4.68 -8.68
C ALA A 101 0.82 -4.62 -10.21
N VAL A 102 1.03 -5.77 -10.82
CA VAL A 102 1.15 -5.92 -12.27
C VAL A 102 0.09 -6.92 -12.70
N LEU A 103 -0.75 -6.55 -13.65
CA LEU A 103 -1.64 -7.48 -14.35
C LEU A 103 -1.23 -7.55 -15.82
N GLN A 104 -1.14 -8.75 -16.38
CA GLN A 104 -1.16 -8.91 -17.83
C GLN A 104 -2.61 -8.85 -18.30
N VAL A 105 -2.87 -8.15 -19.40
CA VAL A 105 -4.14 -8.27 -20.12
C VAL A 105 -3.90 -9.24 -21.27
N GLU A 106 -4.76 -10.24 -21.42
CA GLU A 106 -4.62 -11.21 -22.50
C GLU A 106 -4.64 -10.46 -23.84
N PRO A 107 -3.68 -10.69 -24.75
CA PRO A 107 -3.68 -10.06 -26.06
C PRO A 107 -4.97 -10.44 -26.79
N GLU A 108 -5.71 -9.44 -27.29
CA GLU A 108 -6.77 -9.73 -28.26
C GLU A 108 -6.11 -10.38 -29.48
N ILE A 109 -6.30 -11.70 -29.59
CA ILE A 109 -5.93 -12.45 -30.78
C ILE A 109 -6.86 -11.93 -31.89
N GLN A 110 -6.27 -11.12 -32.76
CA GLN A 110 -6.88 -10.61 -33.97
C GLN A 110 -7.19 -11.73 -34.96
#